data_AF-A0A4Y8RB91-F1
#
_entry.id   AF-A0A4Y8RB91-F1
#
_cell.length_a   1.000
_cell.length_b   1.000
_cell.length_c   1.000
_cell.angle_alpha   90.00
_cell.angle_beta   90.00
_cell.angle_gamma   90.00
#
_symmetry.space_group_name_H-M   'P 1'
#
loop_
_entity.id
_entity.type
_entity.pdbx_description
1 polymer ?
#
loop_
_entity_poly.entity_id
_entity_poly.type
_entity_poly.pdbx_seq_one_letter_code
_entity_poly.pdbx_strand_id
1 'polypeptide(L)'
;MRIGWSDEKNAILRRQYGFGFERIVLALSQECLLDERAHPNAERYPHQRQWIVDLDGYAWVVPFVDRPDGVFLKTMYPSRKATREYLESRK
;
A
#
# COMPACT_ATOMS: atom_id res chain seq x y z
N MET A 1 1.83 8.59 13.80
CA MET A 1 0.71 8.03 13.01
C MET A 1 0.59 6.55 13.33
N ARG A 2 -0.60 6.07 13.73
CA ARG A 2 -0.82 4.62 13.98
C ARG A 2 -1.17 3.92 12.68
N ILE A 3 -0.56 2.77 12.40
CA ILE A 3 -0.91 1.92 11.26
C ILE A 3 -1.53 0.65 11.81
N GLY A 4 -2.76 0.33 11.39
CA GLY A 4 -3.49 -0.86 11.77
C GLY A 4 -3.88 -1.71 10.57
N TRP A 5 -4.15 -2.99 10.81
CA TRP A 5 -4.68 -3.94 9.84
C TRP A 5 -5.47 -5.03 10.56
N SER A 6 -6.13 -5.90 9.79
CA SER A 6 -6.76 -7.12 10.31
C SER A 6 -5.77 -8.27 10.26
N ASP A 7 -5.66 -9.04 11.36
CA ASP A 7 -4.77 -10.20 11.44
C ASP A 7 -5.13 -11.30 10.44
N GLU A 8 -6.43 -11.51 10.20
CA GLU A 8 -6.93 -12.45 9.19
C GLU A 8 -6.39 -12.08 7.80
N LYS A 9 -6.53 -10.81 7.42
CA LYS A 9 -6.02 -10.32 6.13
C LYS A 9 -4.51 -10.40 6.04
N ASN A 10 -3.82 -10.10 7.15
CA ASN A 10 -2.37 -10.20 7.21
C ASN A 10 -1.90 -11.66 7.00
N ALA A 11 -2.61 -12.62 7.60
CA ALA A 11 -2.32 -14.05 7.42
C ALA A 11 -2.56 -14.51 5.97
N ILE A 12 -3.63 -14.03 5.31
CA ILE A 12 -3.89 -14.31 3.89
C ILE A 12 -2.73 -13.79 3.02
N LEU A 13 -2.31 -12.54 3.22
CA LEU A 13 -1.21 -11.93 2.48
C LEU A 13 0.12 -12.67 2.69
N ARG A 14 0.42 -13.07 3.94
CA ARG A 14 1.62 -13.87 4.26
C ARG A 14 1.62 -15.21 3.53
N ARG A 15 0.48 -15.88 3.42
CA ARG A 15 0.36 -17.13 2.66
C ARG A 15 0.51 -16.91 1.16
N GLN A 16 -0.01 -15.80 0.63
CA GLN A 16 -0.02 -15.51 -0.79
C GLN A 16 1.32 -14.98 -1.33
N TYR A 17 1.99 -14.11 -0.56
CA TYR A 17 3.16 -13.35 -1.00
C TYR A 17 4.41 -13.61 -0.16
N GLY A 18 4.32 -14.42 0.90
CA GLY A 18 5.44 -14.71 1.81
C GLY A 18 5.65 -13.66 2.90
N PHE A 19 4.96 -12.51 2.84
CA PHE A 19 5.04 -11.44 3.82
C PHE A 19 3.70 -10.72 4.00
N GLY A 20 3.58 -10.01 5.11
CA GLY A 20 2.37 -9.28 5.51
C GLY A 20 2.55 -7.76 5.42
N PHE A 21 1.63 -7.04 6.06
CA PHE A 21 1.64 -5.58 6.14
C PHE A 21 2.87 -5.01 6.85
N GLU A 22 3.56 -5.81 7.67
CA GLU A 22 4.79 -5.39 8.34
C GLU A 22 5.89 -5.01 7.34
N ARG A 23 5.91 -5.67 6.16
CA ARG A 23 6.83 -5.31 5.07
C ARG A 23 6.54 -3.90 4.54
N ILE A 24 5.27 -3.53 4.45
CA ILE A 24 4.86 -2.18 4.04
C ILE A 24 5.28 -1.15 5.08
N VAL A 25 5.03 -1.42 6.37
CA VAL A 25 5.41 -0.48 7.45
C VAL A 25 6.91 -0.23 7.46
N LEU A 26 7.72 -1.29 7.29
CA LEU A 26 9.16 -1.17 7.19
C LEU A 26 9.57 -0.31 5.98
N ALA A 27 9.00 -0.56 4.80
CA ALA A 27 9.30 0.21 3.60
C ALA A 27 8.94 1.70 3.75
N LEU A 28 7.81 2.01 4.40
CA LEU A 28 7.43 3.38 4.72
C LEU A 28 8.45 4.07 5.65
N SER A 29 8.99 3.34 6.64
CA SER A 29 10.05 3.87 7.51
C SER A 29 11.40 4.08 6.80
N GLN A 30 11.58 3.43 5.65
CA GLN A 30 12.77 3.53 4.81
C GLN A 30 12.57 4.53 3.65
N GLU A 31 11.54 5.38 3.72
CA GLU A 31 11.22 6.39 2.71
C GLU A 31 10.95 5.78 1.30
N CYS A 32 10.51 4.52 1.23
CA CYS A 32 10.18 3.85 -0.02
C CYS A 32 8.74 4.14 -0.52
N LEU A 33 8.07 5.15 0.04
CA LEU A 33 6.78 5.62 -0.47
C LEU A 33 7.00 6.39 -1.77
N LEU A 34 6.45 5.87 -2.87
CA LEU A 34 6.56 6.49 -4.19
C LEU A 34 5.50 7.57 -4.39
N ASP A 35 4.27 7.31 -3.93
CA ASP A 35 3.13 8.23 -4.08
C ASP A 35 1.98 7.88 -3.12
N GLU A 36 1.16 8.88 -2.82
CA GLU A 36 -0.13 8.72 -2.15
C GLU A 36 -1.24 9.31 -3.03
N ARG A 37 -2.16 8.46 -3.49
CA ARG A 37 -3.23 8.88 -4.39
C ARG A 37 -4.61 8.51 -3.89
N ALA A 38 -5.58 9.37 -4.20
CA ALA A 38 -7.00 9.06 -3.98
C ALA A 38 -7.45 7.93 -4.92
N HIS A 39 -8.46 7.16 -4.49
CA HIS A 39 -9.08 6.19 -5.39
C HIS A 39 -9.68 6.95 -6.60
N PRO A 40 -9.40 6.53 -7.85
CA PRO A 40 -9.84 7.26 -9.04
C PRO A 40 -11.37 7.33 -9.17
N ASN A 41 -12.08 6.42 -8.52
CA ASN A 41 -13.53 6.49 -8.34
C ASN A 41 -13.87 7.02 -6.94
N ALA A 42 -13.69 8.33 -6.74
CA ALA A 42 -13.91 9.02 -5.48
C ALA A 42 -15.40 9.06 -5.09
N GLU A 43 -16.33 9.03 -6.06
CA GLU A 43 -17.77 8.99 -5.78
C GLU A 43 -18.19 7.69 -5.08
N ARG A 44 -17.59 6.55 -5.45
CA ARG A 44 -17.89 5.24 -4.86
C ARG A 44 -17.02 4.92 -3.63
N TYR A 45 -15.83 5.54 -3.53
CA TYR A 45 -14.87 5.30 -2.44
C TYR A 45 -14.23 6.59 -1.90
N PRO A 46 -15.02 7.54 -1.37
CA PRO A 46 -14.55 8.88 -1.00
C PRO A 46 -13.52 8.91 0.13
N HIS A 47 -13.44 7.84 0.93
CA HIS A 47 -12.54 7.75 2.09
C HIS A 47 -11.43 6.70 1.92
N GLN A 48 -11.22 6.22 0.69
CA GLN A 48 -10.16 5.26 0.41
C GLN A 48 -9.03 5.92 -0.37
N ARG A 49 -7.84 5.86 0.21
CA ARG A 49 -6.60 6.28 -0.44
C ARG A 49 -5.71 5.07 -0.69
N GLN A 50 -4.70 5.26 -1.52
CA GLN A 50 -3.76 4.24 -1.93
C GLN A 50 -2.34 4.76 -1.75
N TRP A 51 -1.51 3.98 -1.06
CA TRP A 51 -0.07 4.16 -1.13
C TRP A 51 0.51 3.33 -2.25
N ILE A 52 1.46 3.92 -2.97
CA ILE A 52 2.31 3.24 -3.92
C ILE A 52 3.68 3.11 -3.26
N VAL A 53 4.12 1.89 -2.99
CA VAL A 53 5.34 1.61 -2.21
C VAL A 53 6.29 0.80 -3.07
N ASP A 54 7.56 1.20 -3.12
CA ASP A 54 8.61 0.38 -3.73
C ASP A 54 9.02 -0.73 -2.77
N LEU A 55 8.89 -1.98 -3.22
CA LEU A 55 9.49 -3.12 -2.56
C LEU A 55 10.43 -3.81 -3.56
N ASP A 56 11.73 -3.70 -3.30
CA ASP A 56 12.78 -4.39 -4.05
C ASP A 56 12.71 -4.14 -5.58
N GLY A 57 12.37 -2.92 -5.99
CA GLY A 57 12.29 -2.51 -7.40
C GLY A 57 10.95 -2.84 -8.07
N TYR A 58 9.93 -3.16 -7.29
CA TYR A 58 8.57 -3.40 -7.79
C TYR A 58 7.56 -2.58 -7.00
N ALA A 59 6.65 -1.89 -7.68
CA ALA A 59 5.65 -1.07 -7.02
C ALA A 59 4.47 -1.91 -6.51
N TRP A 60 4.13 -1.71 -5.25
CA TRP A 60 2.99 -2.29 -4.56
C TRP A 60 1.93 -1.23 -4.28
N VAL A 61 0.67 -1.57 -4.53
CA VAL A 61 -0.47 -0.72 -4.21
C VAL A 61 -1.05 -1.19 -2.88
N VAL A 62 -1.20 -0.28 -1.94
CA VAL A 62 -1.69 -0.55 -0.59
C VAL A 62 -2.91 0.34 -0.32
N PRO A 63 -4.13 -0.16 -0.55
CA PRO A 63 -5.34 0.56 -0.19
C PRO A 63 -5.50 0.69 1.33
N PHE A 64 -5.80 1.90 1.79
CA PHE A 64 -6.06 2.19 3.20
C PHE A 64 -7.23 3.16 3.37
N VAL A 65 -7.71 3.24 4.60
CA VAL A 65 -8.72 4.23 5.02
C VAL A 65 -8.18 5.03 6.19
N ASP A 66 -8.44 6.33 6.18
CA ASP A 66 -8.15 7.19 7.31
C ASP A 66 -9.10 6.90 8.47
N ARG A 67 -8.52 6.94 9.67
CA ARG A 67 -9.20 6.84 10.95
C ARG A 67 -8.78 8.05 11.79
N PRO A 68 -9.58 8.46 12.78
CA PRO A 68 -9.19 9.54 13.69
C PRO A 68 -7.82 9.32 14.39
N ASP A 69 -7.43 8.07 14.60
CA ASP A 69 -6.20 7.68 15.30
C ASP A 69 -5.05 7.24 14.37
N GLY A 70 -5.26 7.25 13.05
CA GLY A 70 -4.24 6.85 12.07
C GLY A 70 -4.83 6.28 10.78
N VAL A 71 -4.22 5.21 10.27
CA VAL A 71 -4.61 4.58 9.00
C VAL A 71 -4.85 3.09 9.17
N PHE A 72 -5.81 2.56 8.42
CA PHE A 72 -6.13 1.13 8.43
C PHE A 72 -5.94 0.51 7.04
N LEU A 73 -5.00 -0.42 6.93
CA LEU A 73 -4.65 -1.08 5.68
C LEU A 73 -5.69 -2.16 5.34
N LYS A 74 -6.17 -2.15 4.10
CA LYS A 74 -7.19 -3.10 3.64
C LYS A 74 -6.62 -4.30 2.92
N THR A 75 -5.55 -4.13 2.15
CA THR A 75 -4.85 -5.16 1.37
C THR A 75 -3.54 -4.59 0.81
N MET A 76 -2.75 -5.42 0.14
CA MET A 76 -1.63 -4.98 -0.69
C MET A 76 -1.51 -5.90 -1.90
N TYR A 77 -1.09 -5.37 -3.04
CA TYR A 77 -0.85 -6.18 -4.24
C TYR A 77 0.22 -5.55 -5.14
N PRO A 78 1.02 -6.36 -5.84
CA PRO A 78 1.98 -5.88 -6.81
C PRO A 78 1.22 -5.27 -8.01
N SER A 79 1.69 -4.14 -8.54
CA SER A 79 1.09 -3.52 -9.73
C SER A 79 2.13 -3.18 -10.79
N ARG A 80 2.13 -3.96 -11.89
CA ARG A 80 2.95 -3.68 -13.07
C ARG A 80 2.70 -2.28 -13.62
N LYS A 81 1.44 -1.81 -13.60
CA LYS A 81 1.09 -0.45 -14.05
C LYS A 81 1.81 0.59 -13.18
N ALA A 82 1.74 0.44 -11.86
CA ALA A 82 2.43 1.35 -10.95
C ALA A 82 3.97 1.26 -11.11
N THR A 83 4.53 0.07 -11.31
CA THR A 83 5.98 -0.09 -11.54
C THR A 83 6.43 0.72 -12.75
N ARG A 84 5.71 0.62 -13.87
CA ARG A 84 6.00 1.42 -15.07
C ARG A 84 5.86 2.92 -14.82
N GLU A 85 4.81 3.31 -14.11
CA GLU A 85 4.48 4.71 -13.84
C GLU A 85 5.49 5.40 -12.92
N TYR A 86 5.93 4.73 -11.86
CA TYR A 86 6.70 5.35 -10.78
C TYR A 86 8.18 4.93 -10.70
N LEU A 87 8.55 3.76 -11.24
CA LEU A 87 9.93 3.22 -11.14
C LEU A 87 10.65 3.19 -12.49
N GLU A 88 9.96 2.88 -13.59
CA GLU A 88 10.60 2.85 -14.92
C GLU A 88 10.76 4.25 -15.54
N SER A 89 9.90 5.20 -15.19
CA SER A 89 9.98 6.60 -15.65
C SER A 89 11.06 7.43 -14.94
N ARG A 90 11.62 6.93 -13.83
CA ARG A 90 12.69 7.58 -13.05
C ARG A 90 14.11 7.16 -13.46
N LYS A 91 14.25 6.29 -14.46
CA LYS A 91 15.55 5.95 -15.06
C LYS A 91 15.88 6.89 -16.21
#